data_AF-U2Q579-F1
#
_entry.id   AF-U2Q579-F1
#
_cell.length_a   1.000
_cell.length_b   1.000
_cell.length_c   1.000
_cell.angle_alpha   90.00
_cell.angle_beta   90.00
_cell.angle_gamma   90.00
#
_symmetry.space_group_name_H-M   'P 1'
#
loop_
_entity.id
_entity.type
_entity.pdbx_description
1 polymer ?
#
loop_
_entity_poly.entity_id
_entity_poly.type
_entity_poly.pdbx_seq_one_letter_code
_entity_poly.pdbx_strand_id
1 'polypeptide(L)'
;MVEGVLEDDRRTITYACDRSGRRTAEEHSDGRRREYEWTGLWTLSAITDHSGDTVARTTTVVDALGQLTRVNDEEVFFDDLTGRLLQAGGQTITHAGPLTATAPGGWLEPSWRPGRDTDPQNPYQPPAAQTTLRGGLGLGPGGEARIAGTEWLGARVHDPASRGFLSPPAAGSFA
;
A
#
# COMPACT_ATOMS: atom_id res chain seq x y z
N MET A 1 -21.75 42.03 12.59
CA MET A 1 -20.44 41.63 13.12
C MET A 1 -20.53 40.14 13.39
N VAL A 2 -19.96 39.32 12.51
CA VAL A 2 -19.90 37.86 12.67
C VAL A 2 -18.43 37.54 12.59
N GLU A 3 -17.80 37.31 13.74
CA GLU A 3 -16.47 36.71 13.80
C GLU A 3 -16.67 35.21 13.66
N GLY A 4 -16.38 34.68 12.47
CA GLY A 4 -16.22 33.25 12.28
C GLY A 4 -14.77 32.90 12.58
N VAL A 5 -14.51 32.29 13.73
CA VAL A 5 -13.26 31.56 13.94
C VAL A 5 -13.36 30.30 13.07
N LEU A 6 -12.68 30.31 11.92
CA LEU A 6 -12.32 29.09 11.22
C LEU A 6 -11.14 28.51 12.00
N GLU A 7 -11.42 27.56 12.89
CA GLU A 7 -10.40 26.67 13.41
C GLU A 7 -9.93 25.80 12.24
N ASP A 8 -8.83 26.23 11.63
CA ASP A 8 -8.17 25.58 10.52
C ASP A 8 -7.37 24.40 11.08
N ASP A 9 -8.03 23.25 11.25
CA ASP A 9 -7.36 22.00 11.64
C ASP A 9 -6.55 21.44 10.45
N ARG A 10 -5.60 22.24 9.94
CA ARG A 10 -4.73 21.87 8.82
C ARG A 10 -3.81 20.74 9.24
N ARG A 11 -4.26 19.52 8.97
CA ARG A 11 -3.40 18.34 8.95
C ARG A 11 -2.37 18.52 7.85
N THR A 12 -1.10 18.64 8.25
CA THR A 12 0.04 18.75 7.35
C THR A 12 0.84 17.47 7.42
N ILE A 13 1.33 17.00 6.27
CA ILE A 13 2.25 15.88 6.17
C ILE A 13 3.51 16.38 5.47
N THR A 14 4.65 16.20 6.11
CA THR A 14 5.96 16.51 5.52
C THR A 14 6.61 15.22 5.05
N TYR A 15 7.11 15.23 3.81
CA TYR A 15 7.78 14.08 3.20
C TYR A 15 9.28 14.34 3.10
N ALA A 16 10.08 13.42 3.61
CA ALA A 16 11.53 13.41 3.39
C ALA A 16 11.87 12.43 2.26
N CYS A 17 12.79 12.82 1.38
CA CYS A 17 13.31 11.97 0.32
C CYS A 17 14.84 11.94 0.33
N ASP A 18 15.42 10.84 -0.11
CA ASP A 18 16.86 10.78 -0.36
C ASP A 18 17.27 11.51 -1.64
N ARG A 19 18.58 11.58 -1.92
CA ARG A 19 19.14 12.23 -3.12
C ARG A 19 18.61 11.71 -4.45
N SER A 20 18.02 10.53 -4.43
CA SER A 20 17.47 9.85 -5.61
C SER A 20 15.96 10.04 -5.75
N GLY A 21 15.35 10.81 -4.85
CA GLY A 21 13.92 11.11 -4.84
C GLY A 21 13.06 10.02 -4.21
N ARG A 22 13.63 8.97 -3.62
CA ARG A 22 12.85 7.96 -2.90
C ARG A 22 12.43 8.52 -1.54
N ARG A 23 11.16 8.36 -1.18
CA ARG A 23 10.63 8.76 0.12
C ARG A 23 11.27 7.91 1.22
N THR A 24 11.81 8.56 2.24
CA THR A 24 12.47 7.92 3.38
C THR A 24 11.71 8.13 4.68
N ALA A 25 10.89 9.18 4.77
CA ALA A 25 10.03 9.40 5.93
C ALA A 25 8.79 10.26 5.61
N GLU A 26 7.82 10.16 6.50
CA GLU A 26 6.60 10.95 6.61
C GLU A 26 6.43 11.43 8.05
N GLU A 27 6.18 12.72 8.23
CA GLU A 27 5.88 13.30 9.53
C GLU A 27 4.54 14.04 9.46
N HIS A 28 3.59 13.60 10.28
CA HIS A 28 2.25 14.15 10.36
C HIS A 28 2.19 15.20 11.47
N SER A 29 1.38 16.25 11.28
CA SER A 29 1.19 17.28 12.30
C SER A 29 0.51 16.81 13.59
N ASP A 30 -0.02 15.57 13.62
CA ASP A 30 -0.49 14.91 14.84
C ASP A 30 0.59 14.12 15.60
N GLY A 31 1.85 14.16 15.14
CA GLY A 31 2.96 13.44 15.75
C GLY A 31 3.12 12.01 15.26
N ARG A 32 2.25 11.48 14.38
CA ARG A 32 2.52 10.22 13.70
C ARG A 32 3.72 10.38 12.76
N ARG A 33 4.52 9.33 12.66
CA ARG A 33 5.67 9.28 11.75
C ARG A 33 5.74 7.93 11.08
N ARG A 34 6.16 7.91 9.82
CA ARG A 34 6.47 6.69 9.10
C ARG A 34 7.85 6.77 8.47
N GLU A 35 8.58 5.67 8.51
CA GLU A 35 9.91 5.53 7.91
C GLU A 35 9.90 4.46 6.83
N TYR A 36 10.70 4.69 5.79
CA TYR A 36 10.82 3.81 4.64
C TYR A 36 12.27 3.41 4.44
N GLU A 37 12.54 2.11 4.47
CA GLU A 37 13.86 1.54 4.23
C GLU A 37 13.93 0.96 2.81
N TRP A 38 15.05 1.21 2.12
CA TRP A 38 15.27 0.78 0.74
C TRP A 38 16.52 -0.09 0.64
N THR A 39 16.47 -1.11 -0.21
CA THR A 39 17.63 -1.94 -0.53
C THR A 39 18.60 -1.21 -1.48
N GLY A 40 19.81 -1.76 -1.63
CA GLY A 40 20.76 -1.32 -2.66
C GLY A 40 20.25 -1.51 -4.10
N LEU A 41 19.21 -2.34 -4.30
CA LEU A 41 18.53 -2.57 -5.58
C LEU A 41 17.29 -1.69 -5.77
N TRP A 42 17.12 -0.65 -4.95
CA TRP A 42 16.06 0.36 -5.10
C TRP A 42 14.64 -0.19 -4.88
N THR A 43 14.52 -1.32 -4.20
CA THR A 43 13.25 -1.90 -3.74
C THR A 43 12.98 -1.53 -2.29
N LEU A 44 11.71 -1.30 -1.94
CA LEU A 44 11.31 -1.02 -0.57
C LEU A 44 11.49 -2.29 0.26
N SER A 45 12.20 -2.22 1.39
CA SER A 45 12.49 -3.35 2.28
C SER A 45 11.75 -3.29 3.60
N ALA A 46 11.39 -2.10 4.08
CA ALA A 46 10.58 -1.99 5.30
C ALA A 46 9.77 -0.68 5.33
N ILE A 47 8.65 -0.75 6.03
CA ILE A 47 7.85 0.39 6.47
C ILE A 47 7.75 0.32 7.99
N THR A 48 8.09 1.40 8.69
CA THR A 48 7.97 1.49 10.15
C THR A 48 7.04 2.63 10.51
N ASP A 49 5.90 2.32 11.11
CA ASP A 49 4.90 3.26 11.62
C ASP A 49 5.12 3.56 13.09
N HIS A 50 5.09 4.84 13.45
CA HIS A 50 5.17 5.36 14.81
C HIS A 50 3.89 6.14 15.14
N SER A 51 3.25 5.77 16.24
CA SER A 51 2.06 6.46 16.76
C SER A 51 2.10 6.45 18.29
N GLY A 52 2.49 7.58 18.89
CA GLY A 52 2.82 7.64 20.31
C GLY A 52 3.93 6.64 20.64
N ASP A 53 3.72 5.81 21.66
CA ASP A 53 4.67 4.76 22.06
C ASP A 53 4.58 3.48 21.22
N THR A 54 3.64 3.42 20.26
CA THR A 54 3.45 2.24 19.40
C THR A 54 4.34 2.32 18.17
N VAL A 55 5.11 1.25 17.93
CA VAL A 55 5.93 1.07 16.73
C VAL A 55 5.51 -0.21 16.03
N ALA A 56 5.10 -0.11 14.77
CA ALA A 56 4.75 -1.23 13.93
C ALA A 56 5.67 -1.27 12.71
N ARG A 57 6.49 -2.32 12.59
CA ARG A 57 7.39 -2.51 11.46
C ARG A 57 6.89 -3.64 10.58
N THR A 58 6.79 -3.37 9.28
CA THR A 58 6.49 -4.37 8.25
C THR A 58 7.68 -4.49 7.32
N THR A 59 8.22 -5.69 7.16
CA THR A 59 9.35 -5.95 6.24
C THR A 59 8.85 -6.58 4.95
N THR A 60 9.59 -6.39 3.87
CA THR A 60 9.21 -6.86 2.54
C THR A 60 10.43 -7.34 1.77
N VAL A 61 10.21 -8.35 0.91
CA VAL A 61 11.23 -8.88 0.00
C VAL A 61 10.66 -8.88 -1.40
N VAL A 62 11.48 -8.43 -2.34
CA VAL A 62 11.17 -8.38 -3.76
C VAL A 62 12.20 -9.23 -4.49
N ASP A 63 11.77 -9.99 -5.48
CA ASP A 63 12.67 -10.79 -6.32
C ASP A 63 13.40 -9.95 -7.38
N ALA A 64 14.21 -10.61 -8.21
CA ALA A 64 14.97 -9.97 -9.27
C ALA A 64 14.10 -9.39 -10.40
N LEU A 65 12.83 -9.81 -10.52
CA LEU A 65 11.86 -9.30 -11.48
C LEU A 65 11.06 -8.12 -10.93
N GLY A 66 11.29 -7.74 -9.67
CA GLY A 66 10.54 -6.68 -9.03
C GLY A 66 9.22 -7.15 -8.44
N GLN A 67 8.94 -8.45 -8.37
CA GLN A 67 7.72 -8.97 -7.74
C GLN A 67 7.91 -9.14 -6.24
N LEU A 68 6.92 -8.70 -5.46
CA LEU A 68 6.89 -8.94 -4.02
C LEU A 68 6.78 -10.45 -3.77
N THR A 69 7.68 -11.00 -2.96
CA THR A 69 7.73 -12.44 -2.64
C THR A 69 7.53 -12.73 -1.16
N ARG A 70 7.70 -11.74 -0.28
CA ARG A 70 7.47 -11.91 1.15
C ARG A 70 7.03 -10.63 1.84
N VAL A 71 6.11 -10.75 2.79
CA VAL A 71 5.72 -9.70 3.74
C VAL A 71 5.88 -10.25 5.15
N ASN A 72 6.72 -9.60 5.96
CA ASN A 72 7.18 -10.16 7.22
C ASN A 72 7.72 -11.59 7.03
N ASP A 73 7.15 -12.56 7.72
CA ASP A 73 7.52 -13.97 7.63
C ASP A 73 6.65 -14.77 6.64
N GLU A 74 5.73 -14.12 5.93
CA GLU A 74 4.74 -14.77 5.07
C GLU A 74 5.08 -14.62 3.60
N GLU A 75 5.20 -15.74 2.89
CA GLU A 75 5.44 -15.77 1.44
C GLU A 75 4.19 -15.31 0.69
N VAL A 76 4.40 -14.63 -0.43
CA VAL A 76 3.34 -14.20 -1.33
C VAL A 76 3.67 -14.60 -2.75
N PHE A 77 2.65 -14.98 -3.51
CA PHE A 77 2.79 -15.44 -4.88
C PHE A 77 1.87 -14.65 -5.78
N PHE A 78 2.43 -14.18 -6.90
CA PHE A 78 1.71 -13.46 -7.92
C PHE A 78 1.68 -14.29 -9.21
N ASP A 79 0.65 -14.07 -10.01
CA ASP A 79 0.59 -14.56 -11.38
C ASP A 79 1.48 -13.68 -12.27
N ASP A 80 2.54 -14.25 -12.82
CA ASP A 80 3.54 -13.50 -13.61
C ASP A 80 2.96 -12.86 -14.89
N LEU A 81 1.85 -13.38 -15.41
CA LEU A 81 1.23 -12.88 -16.64
C LEU A 81 0.30 -11.70 -16.38
N THR A 82 -0.41 -11.72 -15.25
CA THR A 82 -1.46 -10.75 -14.92
C THR A 82 -1.08 -9.81 -13.77
N GLY A 83 -0.04 -10.13 -13.01
CA GLY A 83 0.36 -9.42 -11.79
C GLY A 83 -0.63 -9.56 -10.65
N ARG A 84 -1.57 -10.51 -10.70
CA ARG A 84 -2.59 -10.71 -9.66
C ARG A 84 -2.03 -11.56 -8.52
N LEU A 85 -2.31 -11.17 -7.28
CA LEU A 85 -1.94 -11.96 -6.10
C LEU A 85 -2.71 -13.30 -6.11
N LEU A 86 -2.00 -14.42 -6.06
CA LEU A 86 -2.56 -15.77 -6.04
C LEU A 86 -2.56 -16.40 -4.65
N GLN A 87 -1.59 -16.05 -3.80
CA GLN A 87 -1.48 -16.62 -2.46
C GLN A 87 -0.74 -15.67 -1.51
N ALA A 88 -1.14 -15.67 -0.24
CA ALA A 88 -0.41 -15.04 0.85
C ALA A 88 -0.40 -15.96 2.08
N GLY A 89 0.80 -16.36 2.53
CA GLY A 89 0.96 -17.43 3.49
C GLY A 89 0.26 -18.70 3.01
N GLY A 90 -0.58 -19.28 3.87
CA GLY A 90 -1.43 -20.42 3.53
C GLY A 90 -2.80 -20.09 2.93
N GLN A 91 -3.10 -18.81 2.62
CA GLN A 91 -4.40 -18.40 2.08
C GLN A 91 -4.33 -18.25 0.56
N THR A 92 -5.18 -19.00 -0.15
CA THR A 92 -5.36 -18.86 -1.61
C THR A 92 -6.27 -17.68 -1.93
N ILE A 93 -5.90 -16.91 -2.94
CA ILE A 93 -6.72 -15.85 -3.53
C ILE A 93 -7.21 -16.35 -4.90
N THR A 94 -8.52 -16.35 -5.08
CA THR A 94 -9.18 -16.78 -6.32
C THR A 94 -9.77 -15.59 -7.04
N HIS A 95 -9.63 -15.58 -8.35
CA HIS A 95 -10.11 -14.53 -9.23
C HIS A 95 -11.13 -15.06 -10.23
N ALA A 96 -12.27 -14.39 -10.38
CA ALA A 96 -13.27 -14.69 -11.40
C ALA A 96 -13.72 -13.38 -12.08
N GLY A 97 -13.06 -13.02 -13.17
CA GLY A 97 -13.23 -11.72 -13.81
C GLY A 97 -12.86 -10.58 -12.83
N PRO A 98 -13.77 -9.65 -12.53
CA PRO A 98 -13.52 -8.57 -11.57
C PRO A 98 -13.67 -9.01 -10.10
N LEU A 99 -14.09 -10.24 -9.84
CA LEU A 99 -14.36 -10.73 -8.49
C LEU A 99 -13.11 -11.36 -7.87
N THR A 100 -12.93 -11.13 -6.57
CA THR A 100 -11.85 -11.69 -5.76
C THR A 100 -12.44 -12.46 -4.59
N ALA A 101 -11.86 -13.61 -4.25
CA ALA A 101 -12.20 -14.38 -3.06
C ALA A 101 -10.95 -14.82 -2.33
N THR A 102 -11.07 -15.07 -1.03
CA THR A 102 -10.02 -15.69 -0.22
C THR A 102 -10.51 -17.05 0.30
N ALA A 103 -9.62 -18.03 0.44
CA ALA A 103 -9.90 -19.22 1.23
C ALA A 103 -9.28 -19.04 2.63
N PRO A 104 -10.03 -19.17 3.73
CA PRO A 104 -11.45 -19.57 3.85
C PRO A 104 -12.47 -18.41 3.83
N GLY A 105 -12.06 -17.15 3.59
CA GLY A 105 -12.90 -15.96 3.79
C GLY A 105 -14.06 -15.74 2.82
N GLY A 106 -14.12 -16.46 1.70
CA GLY A 106 -15.17 -16.31 0.69
C GLY A 106 -14.96 -15.12 -0.26
N TRP A 107 -16.01 -14.74 -0.97
CA TRP A 107 -16.01 -13.62 -1.92
C TRP A 107 -15.95 -12.28 -1.20
N LEU A 108 -15.09 -11.40 -1.72
CA LEU A 108 -15.02 -9.99 -1.35
C LEU A 108 -16.18 -9.22 -1.99
N GLU A 109 -16.69 -8.17 -1.32
CA GLU A 109 -17.78 -7.38 -1.89
C GLU A 109 -17.26 -6.58 -3.09
N PRO A 110 -17.88 -6.71 -4.27
CA PRO A 110 -17.43 -5.98 -5.44
C PRO A 110 -17.62 -4.48 -5.27
N SER A 111 -16.62 -3.70 -5.64
CA SER A 111 -16.74 -2.24 -5.66
C SER A 111 -17.48 -1.72 -6.89
N TRP A 112 -18.16 -0.58 -6.74
CA TRP A 112 -18.69 0.21 -7.86
C TRP A 112 -17.59 0.71 -8.81
N ARG A 113 -16.34 0.82 -8.33
CA ARG A 113 -15.13 0.97 -9.13
C ARG A 113 -14.20 -0.22 -8.91
N PRO A 114 -14.37 -1.31 -9.68
CA PRO A 114 -13.47 -2.46 -9.60
C PRO A 114 -12.02 -2.01 -9.81
N GLY A 115 -11.11 -2.37 -8.89
CA GLY A 115 -9.69 -1.99 -8.95
C GLY A 115 -9.31 -0.66 -8.27
N ARG A 116 -10.28 0.15 -7.85
CA ARG A 116 -10.07 1.42 -7.11
C ARG A 116 -11.22 1.66 -6.14
N ASP A 117 -11.40 0.71 -5.25
CA ASP A 117 -12.50 0.75 -4.30
C ASP A 117 -12.47 2.02 -3.46
N THR A 118 -13.55 2.79 -3.56
CA THR A 118 -13.73 4.07 -2.87
C THR A 118 -15.16 4.14 -2.41
N ASP A 119 -15.45 4.97 -1.41
CA ASP A 119 -16.83 5.23 -1.03
C ASP A 119 -17.57 5.94 -2.19
N PRO A 120 -18.71 5.42 -2.70
CA PRO A 120 -19.52 6.14 -3.69
C PRO A 120 -19.94 7.54 -3.26
N GLN A 121 -20.13 7.77 -1.96
CA GLN A 121 -20.47 9.08 -1.40
C GLN A 121 -19.25 9.98 -1.22
N ASN A 122 -18.04 9.41 -1.27
CA ASN A 122 -16.79 10.16 -1.22
C ASN A 122 -15.71 9.54 -2.13
N PRO A 123 -15.85 9.68 -3.45
CA PRO A 123 -15.01 9.00 -4.44
C PRO A 123 -13.56 9.49 -4.48
N TYR A 124 -13.23 10.54 -3.71
CA TYR A 124 -11.89 11.12 -3.64
C TYR A 124 -11.07 10.58 -2.47
N GLN A 125 -11.67 9.80 -1.57
CA GLN A 125 -10.95 9.14 -0.49
C GLN A 125 -9.97 8.10 -1.05
N PRO A 126 -8.81 7.89 -0.40
CA PRO A 126 -7.90 6.84 -0.78
C PRO A 126 -8.55 5.45 -0.65
N PRO A 127 -8.35 4.53 -1.60
CA PRO A 127 -8.79 3.14 -1.46
C PRO A 127 -8.22 2.45 -0.22
N ALA A 128 -9.06 1.66 0.45
CA ALA A 128 -8.68 0.86 1.61
C ALA A 128 -8.63 -0.63 1.27
N ALA A 129 -7.92 -1.43 2.07
CA ALA A 129 -8.06 -2.88 2.03
C ALA A 129 -9.43 -3.27 2.61
N GLN A 130 -10.07 -4.28 2.01
CA GLN A 130 -11.34 -4.82 2.50
C GLN A 130 -11.12 -5.96 3.49
N THR A 131 -10.01 -6.68 3.35
CA THR A 131 -9.59 -7.71 4.31
C THR A 131 -8.08 -7.69 4.51
N THR A 132 -7.64 -8.26 5.63
CA THR A 132 -6.22 -8.40 5.96
C THR A 132 -5.86 -9.88 5.98
N LEU A 133 -4.88 -10.24 5.16
CA LEU A 133 -4.27 -11.56 5.08
C LEU A 133 -3.12 -11.68 6.07
N ARG A 134 -2.49 -12.86 6.12
CA ARG A 134 -1.31 -13.08 6.95
C ARG A 134 -0.18 -12.09 6.63
N GLY A 135 0.66 -11.83 7.63
CA GLY A 135 1.78 -10.89 7.52
C GLY A 135 1.35 -9.42 7.50
N GLY A 136 0.06 -9.12 7.69
CA GLY A 136 -0.46 -7.76 7.62
C GLY A 136 -0.70 -7.24 6.20
N LEU A 137 -0.72 -8.15 5.21
CA LEU A 137 -1.03 -7.81 3.82
C LEU A 137 -2.53 -7.54 3.66
N GLY A 138 -2.89 -6.30 3.36
CA GLY A 138 -4.24 -5.94 2.98
C GLY A 138 -4.57 -6.39 1.55
N LEU A 139 -5.82 -6.78 1.33
CA LEU A 139 -6.38 -7.13 0.03
C LEU A 139 -7.61 -6.28 -0.26
N GLY A 140 -7.60 -5.59 -1.40
CA GLY A 140 -8.78 -4.89 -1.92
C GLY A 140 -9.73 -5.81 -2.68
N PRO A 141 -10.96 -5.34 -2.99
CA PRO A 141 -11.97 -6.16 -3.66
C PRO A 141 -11.59 -6.56 -5.09
N GLY A 142 -10.71 -5.79 -5.75
CA GLY A 142 -10.16 -6.11 -7.07
C GLY A 142 -8.91 -7.00 -7.02
N GLY A 143 -8.45 -7.38 -5.82
CA GLY A 143 -7.23 -8.16 -5.63
C GLY A 143 -5.98 -7.31 -5.44
N GLU A 144 -6.14 -6.02 -5.13
CA GLU A 144 -5.02 -5.08 -4.93
C GLU A 144 -4.28 -5.42 -3.63
N ALA A 145 -2.98 -5.65 -3.73
CA ALA A 145 -2.11 -5.93 -2.60
C ALA A 145 -1.70 -4.62 -1.91
N ARG A 146 -1.97 -4.51 -0.60
CA ARG A 146 -1.68 -3.30 0.19
C ARG A 146 -0.88 -3.61 1.44
N ILE A 147 0.13 -2.81 1.74
CA ILE A 147 0.93 -2.91 2.96
C ILE A 147 1.00 -1.54 3.61
N ALA A 148 0.61 -1.47 4.88
CA ALA A 148 0.56 -0.23 5.65
C ALA A 148 -0.20 0.91 4.92
N GLY A 149 -1.27 0.57 4.18
CA GLY A 149 -2.06 1.54 3.42
C GLY A 149 -1.47 1.98 2.06
N THR A 150 -0.29 1.49 1.70
CA THR A 150 0.31 1.68 0.37
C THR A 150 0.01 0.49 -0.53
N GLU A 151 -0.13 0.71 -1.84
CA GLU A 151 -0.46 -0.31 -2.84
C GLU A 151 0.78 -0.77 -3.60
N TRP A 152 0.95 -2.09 -3.73
CA TRP A 152 2.09 -2.72 -4.39
C TRP A 152 1.77 -3.02 -5.85
N LEU A 153 2.56 -2.44 -6.76
CA LEU A 153 2.40 -2.53 -8.22
C LEU A 153 3.71 -3.04 -8.82
N GLY A 154 4.05 -4.30 -8.51
CA GLY A 154 5.38 -4.85 -8.76
C GLY A 154 6.45 -4.12 -7.94
N ALA A 155 7.51 -3.64 -8.59
CA ALA A 155 8.62 -2.97 -7.92
C ALA A 155 8.27 -1.57 -7.40
N ARG A 156 7.13 -1.02 -7.81
CA ARG A 156 6.70 0.34 -7.43
C ARG A 156 5.60 0.29 -6.41
N VAL A 157 5.74 1.15 -5.40
CA VAL A 157 4.76 1.29 -4.31
C VAL A 157 4.04 2.62 -4.48
N HIS A 158 2.74 2.56 -4.69
CA HIS A 158 1.86 3.71 -4.77
C HIS A 158 1.36 4.07 -3.36
N ASP A 159 1.42 5.34 -2.99
CA ASP A 159 0.78 5.87 -1.80
C ASP A 159 -0.52 6.59 -2.22
N PRO A 160 -1.69 5.98 -1.96
CA PRO A 160 -2.98 6.57 -2.28
C PRO A 160 -3.25 7.91 -1.56
N ALA A 161 -2.68 8.13 -0.37
CA ALA A 161 -2.93 9.33 0.42
C ALA A 161 -2.30 10.58 -0.22
N SER A 162 -1.06 10.47 -0.70
CA SER A 162 -0.41 11.53 -1.48
C SER A 162 -0.70 11.46 -2.98
N ARG A 163 -1.42 10.43 -3.45
CA ARG A 163 -1.64 10.11 -4.88
C ARG A 163 -0.33 10.02 -5.67
N GLY A 164 0.75 9.64 -5.01
CA GLY A 164 2.11 9.58 -5.56
C GLY A 164 2.72 8.18 -5.48
N PHE A 165 3.90 8.01 -6.04
CA PHE A 165 4.72 6.82 -5.78
C PHE A 165 5.79 7.16 -4.75
N LEU A 166 6.18 6.16 -3.95
CA LEU A 166 7.25 6.30 -2.97
C LEU A 166 8.64 6.47 -3.62
N SER A 167 8.77 6.13 -4.91
CA SER A 167 10.00 6.28 -5.69
C SER A 167 9.72 6.78 -7.11
N PRO A 168 10.67 7.53 -7.71
CA PRO A 168 10.66 7.81 -9.14
C PRO A 168 10.71 6.52 -9.96
N PRO A 169 10.28 6.53 -11.23
CA PRO A 169 10.54 5.41 -12.12
C PRO A 169 12.05 5.16 -12.19
N ALA A 170 12.45 3.89 -12.21
CA ALA A 170 13.85 3.53 -12.41
C ALA A 170 14.33 4.10 -13.75
N ALA A 171 15.54 4.66 -13.79
CA ALA A 171 16.13 5.13 -15.03
C ALA A 171 16.22 3.97 -16.03
N GLY A 172 15.45 4.05 -17.13
CA GLY A 172 15.35 3.01 -18.15
C GLY A 172 14.06 2.19 -18.15
N SER A 173 13.15 2.41 -17.20
CA SER A 173 11.77 1.90 -17.27
C SER A 173 10.98 2.78 -18.24
N PHE A 174 10.85 2.34 -19.50
CA PHE A 174 9.80 2.82 -20.39
C PHE A 174 8.61 1.88 -20.25
N ALA A 175 7.43 2.47 -20.03
CA ALA A 175 6.15 1.78 -20.06
C ALA A 175 5.76 1.37 -21.49
#